data_AF-A0A3D4QHF8-F1
#
_entry.id   AF-A0A3D4QHF8-F1
#
_cell.length_a   1.000
_cell.length_b   1.000
_cell.length_c   1.000
_cell.angle_alpha   90.00
_cell.angle_beta   90.00
_cell.angle_gamma   90.00
#
_symmetry.space_group_name_H-M   'P 1'
#
loop_
_entity.id
_entity.type
_entity.pdbx_description
1 polymer ?
#
loop_
_entity_poly.entity_id
_entity_poly.type
_entity_poly.pdbx_seq_one_letter_code
_entity_poly.pdbx_strand_id
1 'polypeptide(L)'
;EGGDILNLCYAAGFPPSDLAECGPAVVCHARTQEAADRAADKLEAMVLEREAEFAEPLMTPDEAVTKAMELAQTASAPIVIADTQDNPGAGGTCDTTGMLAALVRHDAQGAAMCVMWDPDAARAATEAGVGATVTLDLGGKHAIPGDKPFHGTFEVAALSDGRFTTTGRSIPGRRIDIGPAAVLKIGGVSVVTTSKRMQAYDQDIFKHIGIEPTEQKILVLKSTCHFRADFDPIAAATLVAVAPGAHIVDPREYPYRHLRPGVRLLPLGPAFVLTTA
;
A
#
# COMPACT_ATOMS: atom_id res chain seq x y z
N GLU A 1 -8.90 28.63 -5.62
CA GLU A 1 -9.89 29.31 -4.77
C GLU A 1 -9.61 30.81 -4.79
N GLY A 2 -10.64 31.67 -4.72
CA GLY A 2 -10.50 33.12 -4.85
C GLY A 2 -11.66 33.78 -5.62
N GLY A 3 -11.90 35.06 -5.37
CA GLY A 3 -13.05 35.78 -5.94
C GLY A 3 -14.38 35.26 -5.40
N ASP A 4 -15.27 34.82 -6.30
CA ASP A 4 -16.60 34.29 -5.96
C ASP A 4 -16.59 32.82 -5.52
N ILE A 5 -15.48 32.09 -5.71
CA ILE A 5 -15.34 30.68 -5.32
C ILE A 5 -14.86 30.57 -3.88
N LEU A 6 -15.70 30.01 -3.01
CA LEU A 6 -15.40 29.79 -1.59
C LEU A 6 -14.62 28.50 -1.37
N ASN A 7 -14.99 27.42 -2.08
CA ASN A 7 -14.32 26.14 -2.03
C ASN A 7 -14.57 25.35 -3.32
N LEU A 8 -13.56 24.61 -3.79
CA LEU A 8 -13.67 23.70 -4.92
C LEU A 8 -12.87 22.43 -4.62
N CYS A 9 -13.52 21.28 -4.71
CA CYS A 9 -12.95 19.99 -4.32
C CYS A 9 -13.20 18.92 -5.40
N TYR A 10 -12.20 18.09 -5.65
CA TYR A 10 -12.34 16.83 -6.36
C TYR A 10 -12.21 15.68 -5.35
N ALA A 11 -13.26 14.88 -5.23
CA ALA A 11 -13.25 13.65 -4.45
C ALA A 11 -13.19 12.47 -5.42
N ALA A 12 -12.10 11.69 -5.41
CA ALA A 12 -11.88 10.59 -6.36
C ALA A 12 -12.77 9.35 -6.10
N GLY A 13 -13.51 9.34 -4.99
CA GLY A 13 -14.31 8.18 -4.54
C GLY A 13 -13.48 7.16 -3.75
N PHE A 14 -14.15 6.12 -3.27
CA PHE A 14 -13.53 5.00 -2.56
C PHE A 14 -14.12 3.68 -3.08
N PRO A 15 -13.50 3.06 -4.10
CA PRO A 15 -14.05 1.89 -4.80
C PRO A 15 -14.53 0.74 -3.89
N PRO A 16 -13.90 0.41 -2.75
CA PRO A 16 -14.42 -0.64 -1.87
C PRO A 16 -15.80 -0.36 -1.25
N SER A 17 -16.35 0.85 -1.41
CA SER A 17 -17.66 1.23 -0.87
C SER A 17 -18.79 0.92 -1.86
N ASP A 18 -19.63 -0.07 -1.53
CA ASP A 18 -20.86 -0.34 -2.28
C ASP A 18 -22.00 0.59 -1.83
N LEU A 19 -21.91 1.85 -2.27
CA LEU A 19 -22.90 2.91 -2.00
C LEU A 19 -23.28 3.61 -3.31
N ALA A 20 -24.49 4.18 -3.37
CA ALA A 20 -24.96 4.94 -4.53
C ALA A 20 -24.07 6.16 -4.83
N GLU A 21 -23.52 6.77 -3.78
CA GLU A 21 -22.66 7.93 -3.81
C GLU A 21 -21.22 7.59 -4.21
N CYS A 22 -20.82 6.31 -4.21
CA CYS A 22 -19.45 5.91 -4.54
C CYS A 22 -19.10 6.27 -5.99
N GLY A 23 -18.01 7.02 -6.17
CA GLY A 23 -17.47 7.42 -7.46
C GLY A 23 -16.83 8.81 -7.39
N PRO A 24 -16.17 9.24 -8.48
CA PRO A 24 -15.60 10.58 -8.54
C PRO A 24 -16.70 11.64 -8.49
N ALA A 25 -16.42 12.76 -7.81
CA ALA A 25 -17.30 13.90 -7.70
C ALA A 25 -16.49 15.21 -7.66
N VAL A 26 -17.03 16.25 -8.30
CA VAL A 26 -16.56 17.63 -8.16
C VAL A 26 -17.61 18.40 -7.34
N VAL A 27 -17.17 19.07 -6.28
CA VAL A 27 -18.04 19.86 -5.41
C VAL A 27 -17.51 21.28 -5.36
N CYS A 28 -18.37 22.26 -5.67
CA CYS A 28 -18.03 23.67 -5.62
C CYS A 28 -19.01 24.45 -4.73
N HIS A 29 -18.48 25.24 -3.81
CA HIS A 29 -19.23 26.25 -3.08
C HIS A 29 -18.80 27.64 -3.56
N ALA A 30 -19.76 28.47 -3.97
CA ALA A 30 -19.50 29.81 -4.49
C ALA A 30 -20.58 30.80 -4.04
N ARG A 31 -20.34 32.09 -4.26
CA ARG A 31 -21.30 33.17 -3.93
C ARG A 31 -22.53 33.18 -4.84
N THR A 32 -22.44 32.60 -6.03
CA THR A 32 -23.54 32.44 -6.98
C THR A 32 -23.50 31.05 -7.62
N GLN A 33 -24.67 30.53 -8.03
CA GLN A 33 -24.78 29.24 -8.72
C GLN A 33 -23.96 29.22 -10.01
N GLU A 34 -24.03 30.29 -10.80
CA GLU A 34 -23.31 30.42 -12.06
C GLU A 34 -21.79 30.34 -11.89
N ALA A 35 -21.26 30.89 -10.77
CA ALA A 35 -19.84 30.77 -10.46
C ALA A 35 -19.47 29.34 -10.04
N ALA A 36 -20.34 28.67 -9.27
CA ALA A 36 -20.15 27.28 -8.87
C ALA A 36 -20.13 26.35 -10.08
N ASP A 37 -21.12 26.44 -10.97
CA ASP A 37 -21.25 25.59 -12.16
C ASP A 37 -20.02 25.75 -13.06
N ARG A 38 -19.66 26.98 -13.41
CA ARG A 38 -18.48 27.24 -14.27
C ARG A 38 -17.18 26.66 -13.69
N ALA A 39 -17.00 26.72 -12.37
CA ALA A 39 -15.81 26.20 -11.71
C ALA A 39 -15.82 24.68 -11.63
N ALA A 40 -16.99 24.08 -11.34
CA ALA A 40 -17.18 22.64 -11.30
C ALA A 40 -16.98 22.03 -12.70
N ASP A 41 -17.65 22.55 -13.74
CA ASP A 41 -17.53 22.09 -15.13
C ASP A 41 -16.08 22.14 -15.62
N LYS A 42 -15.36 23.22 -15.26
CA LYS A 42 -13.95 23.37 -15.63
C LYS A 42 -13.09 22.27 -14.99
N LEU A 43 -13.28 22.00 -13.70
CA LEU A 43 -12.50 20.96 -13.01
C LEU A 43 -12.89 19.56 -13.48
N GLU A 44 -14.17 19.30 -13.72
CA GLU A 44 -14.66 18.06 -14.32
C GLU A 44 -13.99 17.82 -15.68
N ALA A 45 -14.02 18.81 -16.58
CA ALA A 45 -13.37 18.71 -17.88
C ALA A 45 -11.86 18.40 -17.74
N MET A 46 -11.16 19.07 -16.82
CA MET A 46 -9.73 18.81 -16.58
C MET A 46 -9.45 17.38 -16.09
N VAL A 47 -10.33 16.81 -15.25
CA VAL A 47 -10.22 15.43 -14.77
C VAL A 47 -10.50 14.44 -15.91
N LEU A 48 -11.56 14.67 -16.68
CA LEU A 48 -11.93 13.82 -17.82
C LEU A 48 -10.86 13.83 -18.93
N GLU A 49 -10.27 14.98 -19.23
CA GLU A 49 -9.15 15.09 -20.18
C GLU A 49 -7.93 14.25 -19.78
N ARG A 50 -7.76 14.00 -18.47
CA ARG A 50 -6.66 13.22 -17.90
C ARG A 50 -7.05 11.79 -17.54
N GLU A 51 -8.23 11.34 -17.96
CA GLU A 51 -8.73 10.02 -17.57
C GLU A 51 -7.71 8.92 -17.84
N ALA A 52 -7.06 8.95 -19.01
CA ALA A 52 -6.03 7.99 -19.40
C ALA A 52 -4.82 7.93 -18.43
N GLU A 53 -4.50 9.04 -17.76
CA GLU A 53 -3.37 9.13 -16.83
C GLU A 53 -3.63 8.37 -15.52
N PHE A 54 -4.89 8.10 -15.18
CA PHE A 54 -5.24 7.29 -14.00
C PHE A 54 -5.06 5.78 -14.24
N ALA A 55 -4.76 5.35 -15.48
CA ALA A 55 -4.48 3.95 -15.80
C ALA A 55 -3.02 3.62 -15.48
N GLU A 56 -2.70 3.42 -14.19
CA GLU A 56 -1.36 3.01 -13.77
C GLU A 56 -1.07 1.54 -14.16
N PRO A 57 0.15 1.22 -14.65
CA PRO A 57 0.56 -0.16 -14.88
C PRO A 57 0.57 -0.98 -13.59
N LEU A 58 -0.20 -2.06 -13.57
CA LEU A 58 -0.24 -3.02 -12.48
C LEU A 58 0.62 -4.24 -12.84
N MET A 59 1.45 -4.67 -11.91
CA MET A 59 2.34 -5.82 -12.09
C MET A 59 1.92 -6.97 -11.18
N THR A 60 2.14 -8.21 -11.63
CA THR A 60 2.15 -9.35 -10.71
C THR A 60 3.33 -9.24 -9.73
N PRO A 61 3.30 -9.93 -8.58
CA PRO A 61 4.42 -9.93 -7.63
C PRO A 61 5.76 -10.32 -8.27
N ASP A 62 5.75 -11.30 -9.19
CA ASP A 62 6.95 -11.79 -9.86
C ASP A 62 7.54 -10.78 -10.85
N GLU A 63 6.67 -10.13 -11.63
CA GLU A 63 7.07 -9.06 -12.55
C GLU A 63 7.63 -7.87 -11.79
N ALA A 64 6.97 -7.44 -10.71
CA ALA A 64 7.42 -6.32 -9.89
C ALA A 64 8.79 -6.58 -9.25
N VAL A 65 9.01 -7.78 -8.68
CA VAL A 65 10.30 -8.15 -8.07
C VAL A 65 11.40 -8.23 -9.12
N THR A 66 11.14 -8.91 -10.24
CA THR A 66 12.12 -9.03 -11.33
C THR A 66 12.48 -7.65 -11.89
N LYS A 67 11.48 -6.78 -12.10
CA LYS A 67 11.71 -5.43 -12.60
C LYS A 67 12.48 -4.56 -11.60
N ALA A 68 12.15 -4.67 -10.30
CA ALA A 68 12.87 -3.97 -9.26
C ALA A 68 14.34 -4.41 -9.19
N MET A 69 14.61 -5.72 -9.29
CA MET A 69 15.97 -6.25 -9.33
C MET A 69 16.76 -5.75 -10.54
N GLU A 70 16.14 -5.68 -11.73
CA GLU A 70 16.75 -5.10 -12.94
C GLU A 70 17.15 -3.64 -12.72
N LEU A 71 16.20 -2.81 -12.26
CA LEU A 71 16.44 -1.38 -12.02
C LEU A 71 17.49 -1.14 -10.92
N ALA A 72 17.49 -1.96 -9.88
CA ALA A 72 18.42 -1.87 -8.75
C ALA A 72 19.88 -2.20 -9.10
N GLN A 73 20.18 -2.75 -10.29
CA GLN A 73 21.56 -3.01 -10.72
C GLN A 73 22.35 -1.72 -10.95
N THR A 74 21.67 -0.67 -11.42
CA THR A 74 22.30 0.61 -11.78
C THR A 74 21.81 1.79 -10.95
N ALA A 75 20.74 1.62 -10.17
CA ALA A 75 20.21 2.67 -9.32
C ALA A 75 21.12 2.92 -8.09
N SER A 76 21.23 4.19 -7.71
CA SER A 76 21.91 4.62 -6.48
C SER A 76 20.93 4.81 -5.30
N ALA A 77 19.67 4.47 -5.50
CA ALA A 77 18.57 4.65 -4.56
C ALA A 77 17.61 3.44 -4.66
N PRO A 78 16.84 3.13 -3.60
CA PRO A 78 15.94 1.98 -3.56
C PRO A 78 14.87 2.02 -4.66
N ILE A 79 14.47 0.84 -5.12
CA ILE A 79 13.22 0.65 -5.87
C ILE A 79 12.11 0.35 -4.87
N VAL A 80 11.03 1.12 -4.90
CA VAL A 80 9.86 0.90 -4.07
C VAL A 80 8.84 0.06 -4.83
N ILE A 81 8.28 -0.96 -4.17
CA ILE A 81 7.14 -1.73 -4.66
C ILE A 81 5.98 -1.52 -3.69
N ALA A 82 4.88 -0.97 -4.18
CA ALA A 82 3.63 -0.87 -3.44
C ALA A 82 2.84 -2.18 -3.56
N ASP A 83 2.67 -2.87 -2.44
CA ASP A 83 1.75 -4.01 -2.29
C ASP A 83 0.33 -3.46 -2.04
N THR A 84 -0.32 -3.06 -3.13
CA THR A 84 -1.47 -2.14 -3.07
C THR A 84 -2.72 -2.78 -2.47
N GLN A 85 -2.89 -4.10 -2.65
CA GLN A 85 -4.09 -4.81 -2.21
C GLN A 85 -4.07 -5.23 -0.75
N ASP A 86 -2.93 -5.10 -0.09
CA ASP A 86 -2.78 -5.40 1.33
C ASP A 86 -2.43 -4.17 2.16
N ASN A 87 -3.01 -3.03 1.79
CA ASN A 87 -2.88 -1.77 2.54
C ASN A 87 -3.93 -1.69 3.68
N PRO A 88 -3.53 -1.71 4.97
CA PRO A 88 -4.48 -1.66 6.09
C PRO A 88 -5.36 -0.41 6.16
N GLY A 89 -4.86 0.77 5.73
CA GLY A 89 -5.70 1.97 5.74
C GLY A 89 -6.73 2.03 4.61
N ALA A 90 -6.67 1.09 3.66
CA ALA A 90 -7.70 0.87 2.64
C ALA A 90 -8.54 -0.39 2.88
N GLY A 91 -8.39 -1.04 4.05
CA GLY A 91 -9.11 -2.27 4.42
C GLY A 91 -8.31 -3.56 4.25
N GLY A 92 -7.03 -3.50 3.88
CA GLY A 92 -6.12 -4.64 3.83
C GLY A 92 -5.88 -5.29 5.20
N THR A 93 -5.45 -6.55 5.19
CA THR A 93 -5.25 -7.33 6.42
C THR A 93 -3.85 -7.18 7.02
N CYS A 94 -2.92 -6.61 6.24
CA CYS A 94 -1.50 -6.42 6.55
C CYS A 94 -0.67 -7.70 6.62
N ASP A 95 -1.23 -8.85 6.25
CA ASP A 95 -0.59 -10.16 6.48
C ASP A 95 -0.47 -11.04 5.24
N THR A 96 -0.82 -10.55 4.05
CA THR A 96 -0.68 -11.37 2.84
C THR A 96 0.78 -11.56 2.47
N THR A 97 1.12 -12.74 1.94
CA THR A 97 2.51 -13.19 1.79
C THR A 97 2.98 -13.21 0.34
N GLY A 98 2.11 -12.90 -0.63
CA GLY A 98 2.42 -12.98 -2.07
C GLY A 98 3.71 -12.24 -2.47
N MET A 99 3.95 -11.04 -1.94
CA MET A 99 5.20 -10.31 -2.18
C MET A 99 6.42 -10.94 -1.50
N LEU A 100 6.30 -11.41 -0.26
CA LEU A 100 7.38 -12.14 0.43
C LEU A 100 7.77 -13.39 -0.36
N ALA A 101 6.77 -14.16 -0.81
CA ALA A 101 6.98 -15.36 -1.60
C ALA A 101 7.68 -15.06 -2.94
N ALA A 102 7.36 -13.95 -3.60
CA ALA A 102 8.04 -13.52 -4.82
C ALA A 102 9.50 -13.10 -4.55
N LEU A 103 9.75 -12.27 -3.52
CA LEU A 103 11.09 -11.83 -3.14
C LEU A 103 12.03 -13.02 -2.87
N VAL A 104 11.57 -14.00 -2.07
CA VAL A 104 12.38 -15.18 -1.74
C VAL A 104 12.61 -16.07 -2.96
N ARG A 105 11.58 -16.28 -3.79
CA ARG A 105 11.67 -17.15 -4.97
C ARG A 105 12.66 -16.64 -6.02
N HIS A 106 12.76 -15.32 -6.19
CA HIS A 106 13.71 -14.68 -7.10
C HIS A 106 15.06 -14.35 -6.43
N ASP A 107 15.27 -14.78 -5.18
CA ASP A 107 16.49 -14.54 -4.41
C ASP A 107 16.88 -13.04 -4.35
N ALA A 108 15.89 -12.18 -4.11
CA ALA A 108 16.08 -10.75 -4.02
C ALA A 108 17.06 -10.39 -2.87
N GLN A 109 18.11 -9.66 -3.20
CA GLN A 109 19.17 -9.26 -2.26
C GLN A 109 18.99 -7.81 -1.80
N GLY A 110 19.17 -7.56 -0.51
CA GLY A 110 19.05 -6.22 0.07
C GLY A 110 17.62 -5.68 -0.01
N ALA A 111 16.64 -6.56 0.17
CA ALA A 111 15.23 -6.22 0.17
C ALA A 111 14.71 -6.07 1.60
N ALA A 112 13.91 -5.04 1.86
CA ALA A 112 13.17 -4.90 3.10
C ALA A 112 11.67 -4.75 2.83
N MET A 113 10.86 -5.55 3.49
CA MET A 113 9.39 -5.52 3.40
C MET A 113 8.79 -5.03 4.71
N CYS A 114 7.81 -4.12 4.61
CA CYS A 114 7.10 -3.59 5.76
C CYS A 114 5.66 -3.20 5.39
N VAL A 115 4.65 -3.45 6.22
CA VAL A 115 4.67 -4.20 7.49
C VAL A 115 4.04 -5.59 7.25
N MET A 116 4.53 -6.63 7.92
CA MET A 116 3.82 -7.91 8.03
C MET A 116 3.14 -8.01 9.40
N TRP A 117 1.83 -8.09 9.46
CA TRP A 117 1.10 -8.29 10.71
C TRP A 117 1.05 -9.77 11.06
N ASP A 118 1.77 -10.17 12.11
CA ASP A 118 1.71 -11.50 12.69
C ASP A 118 2.11 -11.44 14.17
N PRO A 119 1.14 -11.26 15.09
CA PRO A 119 1.42 -11.17 16.52
C PRO A 119 2.08 -12.42 17.09
N ASP A 120 1.79 -13.60 16.53
CA ASP A 120 2.37 -14.85 17.01
C ASP A 120 3.83 -14.97 16.59
N ALA A 121 4.15 -14.59 15.35
CA ALA A 121 5.53 -14.58 14.87
C ALA A 121 6.37 -13.51 15.59
N ALA A 122 5.83 -12.31 15.84
CA ALA A 122 6.50 -11.28 16.63
C ALA A 122 6.79 -11.76 18.07
N ARG A 123 5.84 -12.48 18.69
CA ARG A 123 6.02 -13.08 20.01
C ARG A 123 7.10 -14.17 19.99
N ALA A 124 7.03 -15.10 19.04
CA ALA A 124 8.01 -16.19 18.91
C ALA A 124 9.44 -15.65 18.68
N ALA A 125 9.59 -14.61 17.85
CA ALA A 125 10.87 -13.94 17.63
C ALA A 125 11.40 -13.28 18.92
N THR A 126 10.51 -12.63 19.67
CA THR A 126 10.86 -12.00 20.95
C THR A 126 11.32 -13.03 21.98
N GLU A 127 10.62 -14.15 22.10
CA GLU A 127 10.95 -15.26 23.00
C GLU A 127 12.28 -15.92 22.64
N ALA A 128 12.57 -16.06 21.33
CA ALA A 128 13.82 -16.64 20.84
C ALA A 128 15.03 -15.70 21.02
N GLY A 129 14.84 -14.39 20.83
CA GLY A 129 15.89 -13.37 20.96
C GLY A 129 16.68 -13.11 19.67
N VAL A 130 17.39 -11.98 19.64
CA VAL A 130 18.21 -11.56 18.48
C VAL A 130 19.34 -12.58 18.23
N GLY A 131 19.57 -12.91 16.96
CA GLY A 131 20.54 -13.90 16.49
C GLY A 131 20.02 -15.34 16.54
N ALA A 132 18.85 -15.59 17.14
CA ALA A 132 18.21 -16.89 17.10
C ALA A 132 17.60 -17.17 15.73
N THR A 133 17.31 -18.44 15.47
CA THR A 133 16.59 -18.89 14.28
C THR A 133 15.24 -19.46 14.71
N VAL A 134 14.17 -19.04 14.03
CA VAL A 134 12.80 -19.52 14.25
C VAL A 134 12.25 -20.14 12.97
N THR A 135 11.57 -21.28 13.07
CA THR A 135 10.84 -21.88 11.94
C THR A 135 9.36 -21.77 12.23
N LEU A 136 8.64 -21.07 11.36
CA LEU A 136 7.23 -20.74 11.57
C LEU A 136 6.51 -20.49 10.23
N ASP A 137 5.18 -20.43 10.31
CA ASP A 137 4.31 -19.96 9.25
C ASP A 137 4.03 -18.46 9.47
N LEU A 138 4.59 -17.60 8.61
CA LEU A 138 4.48 -16.15 8.69
C LEU A 138 3.31 -15.62 7.85
N GLY A 139 2.44 -14.81 8.45
CA GLY A 139 1.32 -14.16 7.74
C GLY A 139 0.26 -15.15 7.23
N GLY A 140 -0.60 -14.67 6.33
CA GLY A 140 -1.65 -15.46 5.67
C GLY A 140 -2.74 -15.99 6.60
N LYS A 141 -3.07 -15.25 7.66
CA LYS A 141 -3.96 -15.70 8.76
C LYS A 141 -5.44 -15.38 8.50
N HIS A 142 -5.76 -14.61 7.46
CA HIS A 142 -7.12 -14.19 7.13
C HIS A 142 -7.81 -15.00 6.01
N ALA A 143 -7.18 -16.06 5.51
CA ALA A 143 -7.74 -16.90 4.45
C ALA A 143 -8.16 -16.12 3.19
N ILE A 144 -7.35 -15.12 2.79
CA ILE A 144 -7.54 -14.41 1.53
C ILE A 144 -7.39 -15.42 0.37
N PRO A 145 -8.34 -15.50 -0.58
CA PRO A 145 -8.23 -16.41 -1.71
C PRO A 145 -6.92 -16.22 -2.49
N GLY A 146 -6.19 -17.31 -2.70
CA GLY A 146 -4.88 -17.27 -3.40
C GLY A 146 -3.70 -16.87 -2.51
N ASP A 147 -3.92 -16.49 -1.26
CA ASP A 147 -2.87 -16.27 -0.26
C ASP A 147 -2.73 -17.47 0.67
N LYS A 148 -1.55 -17.64 1.26
CA LYS A 148 -1.27 -18.69 2.24
C LYS A 148 -0.16 -18.24 3.18
N PRO A 149 -0.09 -18.78 4.41
CA PRO A 149 1.05 -18.55 5.27
C PRO A 149 2.37 -18.94 4.57
N PHE A 150 3.42 -18.14 4.79
CA PHE A 150 4.74 -18.42 4.27
C PHE A 150 5.51 -19.25 5.30
N HIS A 151 5.68 -20.55 5.02
CA HIS A 151 6.50 -21.42 5.84
C HIS A 151 7.99 -21.14 5.59
N GLY A 152 8.74 -20.83 6.65
CA GLY A 152 10.16 -20.54 6.51
C GLY A 152 10.94 -20.60 7.80
N THR A 153 12.25 -20.66 7.65
CA THR A 153 13.23 -20.55 8.73
C THR A 153 13.87 -19.18 8.65
N PHE A 154 13.71 -18.38 9.70
CA PHE A 154 14.10 -16.98 9.75
C PHE A 154 15.13 -16.74 10.85
N GLU A 155 16.11 -15.88 10.57
CA GLU A 155 16.96 -15.27 11.58
C GLU A 155 16.22 -14.09 12.22
N VAL A 156 16.23 -13.99 13.55
CA VAL A 156 15.75 -12.82 14.28
C VAL A 156 16.85 -11.76 14.27
N ALA A 157 16.80 -10.82 13.33
CA ALA A 157 17.85 -9.82 13.14
C ALA A 157 17.73 -8.64 14.13
N ALA A 158 16.52 -8.27 14.52
CA ALA A 158 16.26 -7.18 15.46
C ALA A 158 14.91 -7.35 16.16
N LEU A 159 14.76 -6.72 17.33
CA LEU A 159 13.53 -6.68 18.13
C LEU A 159 13.25 -5.23 18.56
N SER A 160 11.98 -4.89 18.70
CA SER A 160 11.51 -3.60 19.21
C SER A 160 10.21 -3.74 20.00
N ASP A 161 9.95 -2.82 20.91
CA ASP A 161 8.65 -2.69 21.57
C ASP A 161 7.59 -2.01 20.69
N GLY A 162 8.00 -1.54 19.49
CA GLY A 162 7.14 -0.96 18.46
C GLY A 162 6.71 0.47 18.73
N ARG A 163 7.39 1.19 19.64
CA ARG A 163 7.08 2.59 19.94
C ARG A 163 8.09 3.52 19.30
N PHE A 164 7.60 4.45 18.49
CA PHE A 164 8.43 5.47 17.85
C PHE A 164 7.62 6.72 17.54
N THR A 165 8.32 7.81 17.19
CA THR A 165 7.69 9.05 16.73
C THR A 165 8.06 9.25 15.28
N THR A 166 7.07 9.51 14.44
CA THR A 166 7.26 9.71 13.00
C THR A 166 7.77 11.12 12.71
N THR A 167 8.68 11.21 11.74
CA THR A 167 9.37 12.42 11.31
C THR A 167 9.15 12.75 9.84
N GLY A 168 8.60 11.79 9.09
CA GLY A 168 8.30 11.92 7.68
C GLY A 168 7.10 12.80 7.36
N ARG A 169 6.93 13.06 6.06
CA ARG A 169 5.98 14.08 5.55
C ARG A 169 4.52 13.68 5.66
N SER A 170 4.23 12.38 5.70
CA SER A 170 2.86 11.84 5.68
C SER A 170 2.14 12.08 7.01
N ILE A 171 2.82 11.83 8.13
CA ILE A 171 2.24 11.91 9.47
C ILE A 171 3.23 12.48 10.51
N PRO A 172 3.74 13.71 10.33
CA PRO A 172 4.81 14.24 11.18
C PRO A 172 4.38 14.37 12.65
N GLY A 173 5.28 13.98 13.57
CA GLY A 173 5.13 14.15 15.02
C GLY A 173 4.15 13.18 15.68
N ARG A 174 3.66 12.15 14.99
CA ARG A 174 2.75 11.17 15.58
C ARG A 174 3.53 10.16 16.42
N ARG A 175 3.02 9.90 17.63
CA ARG A 175 3.47 8.79 18.46
C ARG A 175 2.76 7.52 18.00
N ILE A 176 3.55 6.54 17.60
CA ILE A 176 3.09 5.25 17.07
C ILE A 176 3.33 4.16 18.11
N ASP A 177 2.42 3.19 18.16
CA ASP A 177 2.56 1.94 18.90
C ASP A 177 2.05 0.80 18.01
N ILE A 178 2.98 0.09 17.37
CA ILE A 178 2.72 -1.12 16.57
C ILE A 178 2.85 -2.42 17.39
N GLY A 179 3.00 -2.29 18.71
CA GLY A 179 3.28 -3.38 19.64
C GLY A 179 4.62 -4.09 19.37
N PRO A 180 4.93 -5.20 20.07
CA PRO A 180 6.13 -6.00 19.81
C PRO A 180 6.34 -6.21 18.30
N ALA A 181 7.57 -5.93 17.88
CA ALA A 181 7.99 -6.00 16.48
C ALA A 181 9.35 -6.70 16.37
N ALA A 182 9.55 -7.38 15.25
CA ALA A 182 10.77 -8.11 14.94
C ALA A 182 11.16 -7.90 13.48
N VAL A 183 12.47 -7.91 13.19
CA VAL A 183 12.97 -8.10 11.84
C VAL A 183 13.28 -9.59 11.67
N LEU A 184 12.46 -10.26 10.87
CA LEU A 184 12.67 -11.65 10.48
C LEU A 184 13.37 -11.70 9.12
N LYS A 185 14.55 -12.30 9.06
CA LYS A 185 15.38 -12.35 7.86
C LYS A 185 15.39 -13.75 7.25
N ILE A 186 15.21 -13.83 5.94
CA ILE A 186 15.34 -15.05 5.13
C ILE A 186 16.08 -14.72 3.84
N GLY A 187 17.24 -15.35 3.63
CA GLY A 187 18.12 -15.00 2.52
C GLY A 187 18.49 -13.50 2.51
N GLY A 188 18.27 -12.85 1.38
CA GLY A 188 18.49 -11.41 1.20
C GLY A 188 17.32 -10.50 1.61
N VAL A 189 16.26 -11.06 2.22
CA VAL A 189 15.00 -10.36 2.53
C VAL A 189 14.83 -10.16 4.04
N SER A 190 14.61 -8.91 4.45
CA SER A 190 14.25 -8.52 5.82
C SER A 190 12.77 -8.18 5.91
N VAL A 191 12.03 -8.81 6.83
CA VAL A 191 10.58 -8.59 7.01
C VAL A 191 10.33 -7.95 8.37
N VAL A 192 9.83 -6.71 8.37
CA VAL A 192 9.36 -6.03 9.58
C VAL A 192 8.01 -6.63 9.97
N THR A 193 8.01 -7.43 11.03
CA THR A 193 6.85 -8.17 11.53
C THR A 193 6.33 -7.54 12.80
N THR A 194 5.02 -7.30 12.91
CA THR A 194 4.42 -6.55 14.03
C THR A 194 3.18 -7.23 14.61
N SER A 195 2.86 -6.88 15.86
CA SER A 195 1.66 -7.39 16.55
C SER A 195 0.42 -6.49 16.38
N LYS A 196 0.58 -5.24 15.97
CA LYS A 196 -0.54 -4.36 15.58
C LYS A 196 -0.37 -3.92 14.13
N ARG A 197 -1.50 -3.78 13.43
CA ARG A 197 -1.53 -3.36 12.03
C ARG A 197 -1.20 -1.88 11.91
N MET A 198 -0.42 -1.56 10.89
CA MET A 198 -0.18 -0.20 10.45
C MET A 198 0.20 -0.25 8.97
N GLN A 199 -0.34 0.66 8.17
CA GLN A 199 0.17 0.84 6.81
C GLN A 199 1.51 1.56 6.85
N ALA A 200 2.37 1.33 5.85
CA ALA A 200 3.65 2.01 5.72
C ALA A 200 3.46 3.49 5.32
N TYR A 201 3.17 4.37 6.28
CA TYR A 201 3.03 5.81 6.06
C TYR A 201 4.38 6.52 5.89
N ASP A 202 5.39 6.03 6.61
CA ASP A 202 6.56 6.82 7.02
C ASP A 202 7.78 5.92 7.16
N GLN A 203 8.96 6.42 6.80
CA GLN A 203 10.22 5.67 6.86
C GLN A 203 10.61 5.23 8.29
N ASP A 204 10.12 5.91 9.34
CA ASP A 204 10.48 5.58 10.71
C ASP A 204 9.98 4.20 11.16
N ILE A 205 9.02 3.62 10.44
CA ILE A 205 8.59 2.23 10.64
C ILE A 205 9.70 1.21 10.31
N PHE A 206 10.71 1.60 9.54
CA PHE A 206 11.94 0.82 9.35
C PHE A 206 13.04 1.27 10.32
N LYS A 207 13.26 2.59 10.41
CA LYS A 207 14.39 3.15 11.16
C LYS A 207 14.35 2.84 12.65
N HIS A 208 13.16 2.81 13.25
CA HIS A 208 13.00 2.51 14.68
C HIS A 208 13.51 1.11 15.08
N ILE A 209 13.61 0.18 14.11
CA ILE A 209 14.08 -1.19 14.32
C ILE A 209 15.40 -1.46 13.57
N GLY A 210 16.11 -0.40 13.17
CA GLY A 210 17.47 -0.48 12.66
C GLY A 210 17.60 -0.78 11.16
N ILE A 211 16.52 -0.70 10.38
CA ILE A 211 16.59 -0.76 8.91
C ILE A 211 16.63 0.67 8.38
N GLU A 212 17.73 1.05 7.73
CA GLU A 212 17.82 2.32 7.01
C GLU A 212 17.27 2.15 5.59
N PRO A 213 16.12 2.78 5.22
CA PRO A 213 15.49 2.57 3.92
C PRO A 213 16.37 2.97 2.73
N THR A 214 17.20 4.00 2.90
CA THR A 214 18.09 4.50 1.83
C THR A 214 19.24 3.55 1.51
N GLU A 215 19.55 2.60 2.40
CA GLU A 215 20.58 1.59 2.21
C GLU A 215 20.04 0.30 1.57
N GLN A 216 18.72 0.19 1.36
CA GLN A 216 18.10 -0.98 0.74
C GLN A 216 18.11 -0.86 -0.78
N LYS A 217 18.17 -2.00 -1.48
CA LYS A 217 17.98 -2.06 -2.93
C LYS A 217 16.52 -2.04 -3.31
N ILE A 218 15.69 -2.74 -2.53
CA ILE A 218 14.26 -2.90 -2.77
C ILE A 218 13.51 -2.67 -1.46
N LEU A 219 12.47 -1.84 -1.51
CA LEU A 219 11.54 -1.63 -0.42
C LEU A 219 10.16 -2.10 -0.85
N VAL A 220 9.55 -3.03 -0.12
CA VAL A 220 8.16 -3.45 -0.37
C VAL A 220 7.26 -2.91 0.73
N LEU A 221 6.26 -2.13 0.33
CA LEU A 221 5.41 -1.36 1.23
C LEU A 221 3.95 -1.81 1.09
N LYS A 222 3.36 -2.24 2.20
CA LYS A 222 1.91 -2.49 2.30
C LYS A 222 1.16 -1.16 2.42
N SER A 223 0.93 -0.52 1.28
CA SER A 223 0.35 0.82 1.15
C SER A 223 -0.05 1.10 -0.29
N THR A 224 -1.15 1.84 -0.51
CA THR A 224 -1.64 2.18 -1.86
C THR A 224 -0.99 3.47 -2.39
N CYS A 225 -0.97 4.54 -1.59
CA CYS A 225 -0.50 5.86 -2.06
C CYS A 225 0.10 6.74 -0.95
N HIS A 226 -0.31 6.59 0.31
CA HIS A 226 0.13 7.44 1.41
C HIS A 226 1.65 7.37 1.69
N PHE A 227 2.29 6.26 1.32
CA PHE A 227 3.73 6.08 1.44
C PHE A 227 4.51 7.06 0.55
N ARG A 228 3.94 7.45 -0.60
CA ARG A 228 4.63 8.21 -1.64
C ARG A 228 5.18 9.53 -1.13
N ALA A 229 4.45 10.20 -0.24
CA ALA A 229 4.88 11.46 0.37
C ALA A 229 6.26 11.36 1.06
N ASP A 230 6.59 10.18 1.60
CA ASP A 230 7.82 9.97 2.37
C ASP A 230 8.84 9.09 1.67
N PHE A 231 8.41 8.13 0.84
CA PHE A 231 9.30 7.19 0.17
C PHE A 231 9.65 7.58 -1.27
N ASP A 232 8.77 8.22 -2.05
CA ASP A 232 9.12 8.65 -3.41
C ASP A 232 10.35 9.59 -3.44
N PRO A 233 10.57 10.51 -2.47
CA PRO A 233 11.78 11.34 -2.43
C PRO A 233 13.11 10.56 -2.29
N ILE A 234 13.08 9.32 -1.79
CA ILE A 234 14.27 8.47 -1.66
C ILE A 234 14.32 7.36 -2.71
N ALA A 235 13.28 7.19 -3.53
CA ALA A 235 13.17 6.10 -4.47
C ALA A 235 13.76 6.47 -5.84
N ALA A 236 14.44 5.52 -6.49
CA ALA A 236 14.81 5.66 -7.89
C ALA A 236 13.61 5.37 -8.82
N ALA A 237 12.70 4.49 -8.40
CA ALA A 237 11.43 4.21 -9.07
C ALA A 237 10.42 3.63 -8.08
N THR A 238 9.13 3.81 -8.39
CA THR A 238 8.00 3.24 -7.64
C THR A 238 7.17 2.35 -8.58
N LEU A 239 7.04 1.07 -8.22
CA LEU A 239 6.27 0.06 -8.94
C LEU A 239 5.01 -0.30 -8.13
N VAL A 240 3.95 -0.75 -8.80
CA VAL A 240 2.71 -1.18 -8.15
C VAL A 240 2.51 -2.68 -8.42
N ALA A 241 2.48 -3.47 -7.35
CA ALA A 241 2.26 -4.90 -7.40
C ALA A 241 0.86 -5.27 -6.89
N VAL A 242 0.28 -6.27 -7.54
CA VAL A 242 -1.05 -6.80 -7.23
C VAL A 242 -0.90 -8.25 -6.75
N ALA A 243 -0.51 -8.41 -5.49
CA ALA A 243 -0.65 -9.69 -4.79
C ALA A 243 -2.10 -9.88 -4.31
N PRO A 244 -2.58 -11.11 -4.09
CA PRO A 244 -3.86 -11.32 -3.43
C PRO A 244 -3.97 -10.52 -2.11
N GLY A 245 -5.10 -9.86 -1.90
CA GLY A 245 -5.32 -9.01 -0.73
C GLY A 245 -6.80 -8.71 -0.52
N ALA A 246 -7.15 -8.16 0.64
CA ALA A 246 -8.55 -7.83 0.97
C ALA A 246 -9.03 -6.54 0.30
N HIS A 247 -8.11 -5.64 -0.08
CA HIS A 247 -8.41 -4.44 -0.84
C HIS A 247 -8.23 -4.72 -2.33
N ILE A 248 -9.31 -5.00 -3.04
CA ILE A 248 -9.24 -5.29 -4.47
C ILE A 248 -8.99 -3.99 -5.26
N VAL A 249 -7.95 -3.98 -6.08
CA VAL A 249 -7.56 -2.81 -6.87
C VAL A 249 -8.43 -2.64 -8.10
N ASP A 250 -8.94 -3.74 -8.67
CA ASP A 250 -9.82 -3.74 -9.84
C ASP A 250 -11.29 -3.63 -9.41
N PRO A 251 -11.95 -2.47 -9.61
CA PRO A 251 -13.32 -2.31 -9.13
C PRO A 251 -14.32 -3.23 -9.82
N ARG A 252 -13.98 -3.81 -10.99
CA ARG A 252 -14.85 -4.77 -11.69
C ARG A 252 -15.04 -6.06 -10.92
N GLU A 253 -14.16 -6.36 -9.97
CA GLU A 253 -14.22 -7.56 -9.15
C GLU A 253 -15.10 -7.38 -7.91
N TYR A 254 -15.44 -6.15 -7.53
CA TYR A 254 -16.35 -5.93 -6.42
C TYR A 254 -17.78 -6.35 -6.78
N PRO A 255 -18.49 -7.04 -5.87
CA PRO A 255 -19.87 -7.47 -6.07
C PRO A 255 -20.86 -6.33 -5.77
N TYR A 256 -20.72 -5.19 -6.47
CA TYR A 256 -21.56 -4.02 -6.25
C TYR A 256 -23.06 -4.33 -6.40
N ARG A 257 -23.87 -3.87 -5.46
CA ARG A 257 -25.34 -3.96 -5.46
C ARG A 257 -26.01 -2.60 -5.42
N HIS A 258 -25.31 -1.59 -4.89
CA HIS A 258 -25.86 -0.26 -4.62
C HIS A 258 -25.16 0.84 -5.42
N LEU A 259 -24.06 0.54 -6.13
CA LEU A 259 -23.41 1.49 -7.03
C LEU A 259 -24.38 2.03 -8.08
N ARG A 260 -24.34 3.34 -8.35
CA ARG A 260 -25.23 3.96 -9.34
C ARG A 260 -24.85 3.54 -10.78
N PRO A 261 -25.82 3.25 -11.67
CA PRO A 261 -25.54 2.99 -13.08
C PRO A 261 -24.76 4.13 -13.73
N GLY A 262 -23.84 3.81 -14.63
CA GLY A 262 -23.06 4.79 -15.39
C GLY A 262 -21.71 5.16 -14.78
N VAL A 263 -21.41 4.78 -13.53
CA VAL A 263 -20.07 4.98 -12.94
C VAL A 263 -19.05 4.13 -13.68
N ARG A 264 -18.01 4.75 -14.24
CA ARG A 264 -16.88 4.02 -14.82
C ARG A 264 -16.12 3.26 -13.75
N LEU A 265 -15.94 1.97 -13.96
CA LEU A 265 -15.27 1.06 -13.03
C LEU A 265 -13.75 1.14 -13.14
N LEU A 266 -13.23 1.58 -14.28
CA LEU A 266 -11.82 1.84 -14.52
C LEU A 266 -11.68 3.09 -15.40
N PRO A 267 -10.51 3.75 -15.39
CA PRO A 267 -10.21 4.79 -16.35
C PRO A 267 -10.35 4.25 -17.77
N LEU A 268 -11.14 4.91 -18.61
CA LEU A 268 -11.48 4.45 -19.98
C LEU A 268 -12.17 3.07 -20.04
N GLY A 269 -12.63 2.58 -18.89
CA GLY A 269 -13.22 1.24 -18.74
C GLY A 269 -14.74 1.22 -18.92
N PRO A 270 -15.35 0.05 -18.68
CA PRO A 270 -16.79 -0.10 -18.74
C PRO A 270 -17.46 0.72 -17.63
N ALA A 271 -18.66 1.22 -17.92
CA ALA A 271 -19.55 1.77 -16.92
C ALA A 271 -20.31 0.64 -16.19
N PHE A 272 -20.55 0.82 -14.90
CA PHE A 272 -21.37 -0.08 -14.10
C PHE A 272 -22.80 -0.11 -14.64
N VAL A 273 -23.33 -1.32 -14.80
CA VAL A 273 -24.71 -1.59 -15.20
C VAL A 273 -25.35 -2.39 -14.08
N LEU A 274 -26.43 -1.86 -13.52
CA LEU A 274 -27.19 -2.58 -12.49
C LEU A 274 -27.88 -3.77 -13.16
N THR A 275 -27.39 -4.98 -12.89
CA THR A 275 -28.10 -6.20 -13.28
C THR A 275 -29.21 -6.45 -12.28
N THR A 276 -30.46 -6.31 -12.72
CA THR A 276 -31.62 -6.80 -11.96
C THR A 276 -31.54 -8.32 -11.89
N ALA A 277 -31.25 -8.87 -10.71
CA ALA A 277 -31.47 -10.28 -10.41
C ALA A 277 -32.97 -10.57 -10.24
#